data_AF-A0A554VAR6-F1
#
_entry.id   AF-A0A554VAR6-F1
#
_cell.length_a   1.000
_cell.length_b   1.000
_cell.length_c   1.000
_cell.angle_alpha   90.00
_cell.angle_beta   90.00
_cell.angle_gamma   90.00
#
_symmetry.space_group_name_H-M   'P 1'
#
loop_
_entity.id
_entity.type
_entity.pdbx_description
1 polymer ?
#
loop_
_entity_poly.entity_id
_entity_poly.type
_entity_poly.pdbx_seq_one_letter_code
_entity_poly.pdbx_strand_id
1 'polypeptide(L)'
;MNGVLKYLSIIFSIGLIANCNPSKSKNTPVQKQKNEVLVLGTIHSGHHTDSVYNIAYLDKLIRQIQPDYILAEIPPDRFKEAVKGFKRDDSISEPRVMRFPEYVDVVFPLTKEMNFEIIPTAGWTQPMAQERSQKLRAISKDSSRVVDWKAYLKANKRSDSAYKATGKVNDPYFIHTDTYDSIQDISLQVYNKLFNVELGLGGWDNINIAHYWNIEKALEKHRYKGKRILIIYGAGHKGWFLRELRKRDDIKILEMKSFLDAIQ
;
A
#
# COMPACT_ATOMS: atom_id res chain seq x y z
N MET A 1 66.11 83.76 22.85
CA MET A 1 66.65 83.04 21.68
C MET A 1 66.62 81.55 21.96
N ASN A 2 66.23 80.78 20.95
CA ASN A 2 65.58 79.48 21.02
C ASN A 2 66.33 78.38 21.79
N GLY A 3 65.59 77.69 22.65
CA GLY A 3 65.90 76.37 23.17
C GLY A 3 65.02 75.30 22.50
N VAL A 4 65.68 74.25 22.04
CA VAL A 4 65.34 72.82 22.13
C VAL A 4 63.85 72.44 22.08
N LEU A 5 63.46 71.63 21.08
CA LEU A 5 62.56 70.50 21.35
C LEU A 5 62.82 69.31 20.41
N LYS A 6 63.06 68.18 21.06
CA LYS A 6 63.30 66.83 20.53
C LYS A 6 61.95 66.13 20.29
N TYR A 7 61.92 65.30 19.24
CA TYR A 7 61.23 64.00 19.08
C TYR A 7 59.85 63.77 19.72
N LEU A 8 58.88 63.25 18.96
CA LEU A 8 58.63 61.80 18.79
C LEU A 8 57.25 61.61 18.10
N SER A 9 57.22 60.85 17.01
CA SER A 9 56.00 60.39 16.35
C SER A 9 55.27 59.34 17.20
N ILE A 10 53.97 59.51 17.43
CA ILE A 10 53.09 58.43 17.88
C ILE A 10 51.84 58.44 16.99
N ILE A 11 51.76 57.45 16.09
CA ILE A 11 50.57 57.11 15.31
C ILE A 11 49.73 56.20 16.19
N PHE A 12 48.51 56.64 16.53
CA PHE A 12 47.51 55.83 17.23
C PHE A 12 46.70 55.03 16.21
N SER A 13 47.04 53.76 16.02
CA SER A 13 46.22 52.80 15.27
C SER A 13 45.24 52.13 16.23
N ILE A 14 43.97 52.52 16.14
CA ILE A 14 42.86 51.87 16.86
C ILE A 14 42.55 50.56 16.13
N GLY A 15 42.92 49.43 16.73
CA GLY A 15 42.51 48.11 16.28
C GLY A 15 41.07 47.79 16.71
N LEU A 16 40.15 47.75 15.74
CA LEU A 16 38.83 47.16 15.91
C LEU A 16 38.97 45.63 15.88
N ILE A 17 38.92 45.00 17.06
CA ILE A 17 38.82 43.54 17.16
C ILE A 17 37.35 43.17 16.90
N ALA A 18 37.05 42.76 15.67
CA ALA A 18 35.77 42.14 15.32
C ALA A 18 35.66 40.79 16.05
N ASN A 19 34.82 40.75 17.08
CA ASN A 19 34.48 39.52 17.80
C ASN A 19 33.51 38.69 16.95
N CYS A 20 34.03 37.95 15.97
CA CYS A 20 33.28 36.94 15.25
C CYS A 20 33.03 35.75 16.20
N ASN A 21 31.89 35.75 16.90
CA ASN A 21 31.36 34.54 17.48
C ASN A 21 30.76 33.69 16.35
N PRO A 22 31.32 32.53 16.00
CA PRO A 22 30.64 31.61 15.11
C PRO A 22 29.39 31.11 15.84
N SER A 23 28.22 31.54 15.38
CA SER A 23 26.96 30.94 15.83
C SER A 23 27.04 29.45 15.53
N LYS A 24 27.23 28.64 16.58
CA LYS A 24 27.04 27.19 16.52
C LYS A 24 25.57 26.97 16.17
N SER A 25 25.29 26.86 14.88
CA SER A 25 24.08 26.22 14.39
C SER A 25 24.04 24.85 15.06
N LYS A 26 23.16 24.71 16.07
CA LYS A 26 22.80 23.40 16.58
C LYS A 26 22.04 22.72 15.45
N ASN A 27 22.77 21.98 14.61
CA ASN A 27 22.21 20.94 13.76
C ASN A 27 21.60 19.87 14.67
N THR A 28 20.45 20.18 15.26
CA THR A 28 19.61 19.18 15.88
C THR A 28 19.16 18.29 14.72
N PRO A 29 19.47 16.98 14.74
CA PRO A 29 19.03 16.09 13.67
C PRO A 29 17.51 16.24 13.54
N VAL A 30 17.02 16.64 12.37
CA VAL A 30 15.59 16.61 12.08
C VAL A 30 15.14 15.19 12.34
N GLN A 31 14.37 14.98 13.40
CA GLN A 31 13.92 13.65 13.78
C GLN A 31 13.02 13.15 12.66
N LYS A 32 13.54 12.20 11.88
CA LYS A 32 12.83 11.59 10.76
C LYS A 32 11.58 10.88 11.29
N GLN A 33 10.40 11.42 11.03
CA GLN A 33 9.15 10.87 11.51
C GLN A 33 8.70 9.74 10.58
N LYS A 34 8.65 8.50 11.10
CA LYS A 34 8.18 7.35 10.33
C LYS A 34 6.73 7.54 9.91
N ASN A 35 6.39 7.05 8.72
CA ASN A 35 4.99 6.98 8.29
C ASN A 35 4.26 5.87 9.04
N GLU A 36 2.97 6.03 9.27
CA GLU A 36 2.09 4.97 9.75
C GLU A 36 1.49 4.25 8.56
N VAL A 37 1.58 2.92 8.50
CA VAL A 37 1.07 2.13 7.37
C VAL A 37 0.08 1.08 7.86
N LEU A 38 -1.09 1.02 7.23
CA LEU A 38 -2.07 -0.06 7.40
C LEU A 38 -2.24 -0.82 6.08
N VAL A 39 -2.53 -2.12 6.17
CA VAL A 39 -2.96 -2.93 5.03
C VAL A 39 -4.37 -3.44 5.29
N LEU A 40 -5.32 -2.93 4.52
CA LEU A 40 -6.74 -3.31 4.56
C LEU A 40 -7.02 -4.37 3.49
N GLY A 41 -7.39 -5.57 3.94
CA GLY A 41 -7.85 -6.64 3.07
C GLY A 41 -9.33 -6.49 2.74
N THR A 42 -9.67 -6.41 1.46
CA THR A 42 -11.05 -6.31 0.95
C THR A 42 -11.56 -7.65 0.44
N ILE A 43 -12.88 -7.79 0.38
CA ILE A 43 -13.58 -8.95 -0.20
C ILE A 43 -14.20 -8.62 -1.57
N HIS A 44 -13.76 -7.52 -2.19
CA HIS A 44 -14.21 -7.04 -3.51
C HIS A 44 -15.74 -6.96 -3.62
N SER A 45 -16.33 -7.58 -4.66
CA SER A 45 -17.78 -7.66 -4.85
C SER A 45 -18.53 -8.25 -3.65
N GLY A 46 -17.85 -8.98 -2.77
CA GLY A 46 -18.42 -9.48 -1.52
C GLY A 46 -19.01 -8.36 -0.66
N HIS A 47 -18.47 -7.14 -0.70
CA HIS A 47 -18.94 -6.00 0.08
C HIS A 47 -20.38 -5.58 -0.24
N HIS A 48 -20.91 -5.92 -1.42
CA HIS A 48 -22.32 -5.67 -1.77
C HIS A 48 -23.29 -6.65 -1.12
N THR A 49 -22.81 -7.81 -0.67
CA THR A 49 -23.67 -8.93 -0.23
C THR A 49 -23.40 -9.38 1.20
N ASP A 50 -22.23 -9.07 1.75
CA ASP A 50 -21.90 -9.43 3.12
C ASP A 50 -22.74 -8.62 4.11
N SER A 51 -23.31 -9.27 5.13
CA SER A 51 -24.15 -8.58 6.11
C SER A 51 -23.36 -7.71 7.09
N VAL A 52 -22.06 -7.99 7.29
CA VAL A 52 -21.21 -7.32 8.27
C VAL A 52 -20.18 -6.44 7.57
N TYR A 53 -19.30 -7.04 6.76
CA TYR A 53 -18.20 -6.35 6.10
C TYR A 53 -18.66 -5.73 4.77
N ASN A 54 -19.66 -4.87 4.84
CA ASN A 54 -20.29 -4.21 3.69
C ASN A 54 -19.69 -2.82 3.39
N ILE A 55 -20.27 -2.13 2.41
CA ILE A 55 -19.90 -0.76 1.99
C ILE A 55 -19.93 0.24 3.16
N ALA A 56 -20.98 0.22 3.98
CA ALA A 56 -21.09 1.13 5.12
C ALA A 56 -20.03 0.83 6.20
N TYR A 57 -19.65 -0.44 6.37
CA TYR A 57 -18.55 -0.81 7.25
C TYR A 57 -17.22 -0.24 6.75
N LEU A 58 -16.93 -0.38 5.45
CA LEU A 58 -15.72 0.16 4.84
C LEU A 58 -15.64 1.69 4.93
N ASP A 59 -16.75 2.39 4.68
CA ASP A 59 -16.82 3.86 4.80
C ASP A 59 -16.45 4.31 6.22
N LYS A 60 -17.11 3.74 7.24
CA LYS A 60 -16.81 4.02 8.65
C LYS A 60 -15.36 3.74 8.99
N LEU A 61 -14.83 2.60 8.53
CA LEU A 61 -13.46 2.20 8.81
C LEU A 61 -12.44 3.17 8.20
N ILE A 62 -12.61 3.56 6.94
CA ILE A 62 -11.69 4.50 6.28
C ILE A 62 -11.75 5.89 6.95
N ARG A 63 -12.95 6.35 7.33
CA ARG A 63 -13.12 7.58 8.11
C ARG A 63 -12.41 7.50 9.45
N GLN A 64 -12.49 6.37 10.15
CA GLN A 64 -11.79 6.14 11.41
C GLN A 64 -10.27 6.08 11.24
N ILE A 65 -9.78 5.51 10.13
CA ILE A 65 -8.35 5.45 9.82
C ILE A 65 -7.79 6.85 9.56
N GLN A 66 -8.54 7.75 8.91
CA GLN A 66 -8.07 9.09 8.52
C GLN A 66 -6.74 9.04 7.73
N PRO A 67 -6.67 8.35 6.59
CA PRO A 67 -5.45 8.29 5.80
C PRO A 67 -5.11 9.65 5.18
N ASP A 68 -3.82 9.96 5.02
CA ASP A 68 -3.34 10.99 4.10
C ASP A 68 -3.27 10.47 2.65
N TYR A 69 -2.97 9.17 2.50
CA TYR A 69 -2.83 8.50 1.20
C TYR A 69 -3.52 7.14 1.21
N ILE A 70 -4.20 6.82 0.11
CA ILE A 70 -4.76 5.49 -0.16
C ILE A 70 -4.04 4.88 -1.35
N LEU A 71 -3.29 3.81 -1.12
CA LEU A 71 -2.62 3.03 -2.17
C LEU A 71 -3.59 1.94 -2.63
N ALA A 72 -4.19 2.18 -3.79
CA ALA A 72 -5.32 1.40 -4.28
C ALA A 72 -4.89 0.32 -5.28
N GLU A 73 -5.59 -0.82 -5.26
CA GLU A 73 -5.57 -1.87 -6.30
C GLU A 73 -6.25 -1.41 -7.60
N ILE A 74 -5.82 -0.26 -8.11
CA ILE A 74 -6.22 0.28 -9.41
C ILE A 74 -4.96 0.36 -10.28
N PRO A 75 -4.99 -0.14 -11.53
CA PRO A 75 -3.87 0.05 -12.45
C PRO A 75 -3.66 1.54 -12.78
N PRO A 76 -2.41 2.02 -12.79
CA PRO A 76 -2.12 3.42 -13.13
C PRO A 76 -2.71 3.89 -14.47
N ASP A 77 -2.74 3.01 -15.48
CA ASP A 77 -3.27 3.31 -16.81
C ASP A 77 -4.80 3.39 -16.86
N ARG A 78 -5.50 2.84 -15.87
CA ARG A 78 -6.98 2.92 -15.72
C ARG A 78 -7.42 4.04 -14.79
N PHE A 79 -6.58 4.43 -13.84
CA PHE A 79 -6.91 5.43 -12.82
C PHE A 79 -7.32 6.78 -13.41
N LYS A 80 -6.62 7.25 -14.46
CA LYS A 80 -6.92 8.55 -15.09
C LYS A 80 -8.34 8.60 -15.67
N GLU A 81 -8.78 7.52 -16.31
CA GLU A 81 -10.14 7.45 -16.87
C GLU A 81 -11.19 7.34 -15.77
N ALA A 82 -10.93 6.54 -14.73
CA ALA A 82 -11.81 6.44 -13.56
C ALA A 82 -12.03 7.80 -12.88
N VAL A 83 -10.94 8.56 -12.62
CA VAL A 83 -11.03 9.92 -12.06
C VAL A 83 -11.79 10.87 -12.98
N LYS A 84 -11.55 10.80 -14.30
CA LYS A 84 -12.25 11.66 -15.28
C LYS A 84 -13.74 11.37 -15.28
N GLY A 85 -14.15 10.10 -15.27
CA GLY A 85 -15.55 9.69 -15.17
C GLY A 85 -16.19 10.19 -13.88
N PHE A 86 -15.55 9.95 -12.74
CA PHE A 86 -16.06 10.36 -11.44
C PHE A 86 -16.29 11.87 -11.34
N LYS A 87 -15.32 12.68 -11.82
CA LYS A 87 -15.45 14.14 -11.83
C LYS A 87 -16.57 14.63 -12.75
N ARG A 88 -16.88 13.90 -13.81
CA ARG A 88 -17.89 14.27 -14.81
C ARG A 88 -19.30 13.88 -14.35
N ASP A 89 -19.45 12.64 -13.88
CA ASP A 89 -20.76 11.99 -13.73
C ASP A 89 -21.06 11.53 -12.30
N ASP A 90 -20.19 11.83 -11.34
CA ASP A 90 -20.23 11.29 -9.98
C ASP A 90 -20.31 9.76 -9.90
N SER A 91 -19.76 9.09 -10.92
CA SER A 91 -19.79 7.64 -11.06
C SER A 91 -18.56 7.12 -11.79
N ILE A 92 -18.23 5.85 -11.57
CA ILE A 92 -17.11 5.17 -12.21
C ILE A 92 -17.63 4.27 -13.32
N SER A 93 -17.38 4.66 -14.58
CA SER A 93 -17.68 3.84 -15.75
C SER A 93 -16.48 3.06 -16.29
N GLU A 94 -15.29 3.22 -15.69
CA GLU A 94 -14.10 2.47 -16.13
C GLU A 94 -14.33 0.97 -15.85
N PRO A 95 -14.34 0.10 -16.88
CA PRO A 95 -14.86 -1.27 -16.78
C PRO A 95 -14.21 -2.19 -15.74
N ARG A 96 -13.02 -1.83 -15.28
CA ARG A 96 -12.28 -2.63 -14.32
C ARG A 96 -12.40 -2.11 -12.91
N VAL A 97 -12.30 -0.79 -12.70
CA VAL A 97 -12.51 -0.15 -11.40
C VAL A 97 -13.96 -0.35 -10.97
N MET A 98 -14.92 -0.36 -11.90
CA MET A 98 -16.34 -0.59 -11.57
C MET A 98 -16.63 -1.93 -10.90
N ARG A 99 -15.69 -2.90 -10.93
CA ARG A 99 -15.85 -4.23 -10.32
C ARG A 99 -15.50 -4.26 -8.83
N PHE A 100 -15.00 -3.15 -8.29
CA PHE A 100 -14.48 -3.04 -6.94
C PHE A 100 -15.32 -2.04 -6.15
N PRO A 101 -16.33 -2.51 -5.40
CA PRO A 101 -17.19 -1.65 -4.61
C PRO A 101 -16.43 -0.78 -3.62
N GLU A 102 -15.31 -1.28 -3.08
CA GLU A 102 -14.44 -0.50 -2.19
C GLU A 102 -13.94 0.79 -2.83
N TYR A 103 -13.81 0.85 -4.15
CA TYR A 103 -13.43 2.07 -4.86
C TYR A 103 -14.63 2.88 -5.30
N VAL A 104 -15.59 2.23 -5.98
CA VAL A 104 -16.74 2.90 -6.60
C VAL A 104 -17.64 3.55 -5.55
N ASP A 105 -17.94 2.82 -4.49
CA ASP A 105 -18.99 3.20 -3.54
C ASP A 105 -18.43 3.82 -2.25
N VAL A 106 -17.10 3.75 -2.05
CA VAL A 106 -16.46 4.24 -0.83
C VAL A 106 -15.32 5.20 -1.13
N VAL A 107 -14.18 4.72 -1.64
CA VAL A 107 -12.96 5.53 -1.72
C VAL A 107 -13.13 6.75 -2.63
N PHE A 108 -13.71 6.62 -3.83
CA PHE A 108 -13.94 7.78 -4.69
C PHE A 108 -14.92 8.79 -4.08
N PRO A 109 -16.13 8.39 -3.61
CA PRO A 109 -17.03 9.27 -2.87
C PRO A 109 -16.36 10.00 -1.71
N LEU A 110 -15.58 9.31 -0.89
CA LEU A 110 -14.89 9.90 0.26
C LEU A 110 -13.89 11.01 -0.11
N THR A 111 -13.37 11.05 -1.35
CA THR A 111 -12.50 12.16 -1.79
C THR A 111 -13.20 13.53 -1.78
N LYS A 112 -14.54 13.57 -1.76
CA LYS A 112 -15.31 14.81 -1.65
C LYS A 112 -15.39 15.35 -0.22
N GLU A 113 -15.17 14.50 0.76
CA GLU A 113 -15.39 14.80 2.18
C GLU A 113 -14.09 14.76 3.00
N MET A 114 -13.11 13.99 2.54
CA MET A 114 -11.85 13.75 3.23
C MET A 114 -10.67 14.20 2.36
N ASN A 115 -9.63 14.72 3.01
CA ASN A 115 -8.43 15.22 2.34
C ASN A 115 -7.34 14.15 2.25
N PHE A 116 -7.54 13.15 1.39
CA PHE A 116 -6.53 12.15 1.04
C PHE A 116 -6.26 12.08 -0.47
N GLU A 117 -5.07 11.61 -0.83
CA GLU A 117 -4.72 11.31 -2.23
C GLU A 117 -4.83 9.81 -2.51
N ILE A 118 -5.51 9.44 -3.59
CA ILE A 118 -5.51 8.07 -4.11
C ILE A 118 -4.28 7.88 -5.01
N ILE A 119 -3.45 6.89 -4.70
CA ILE A 119 -2.30 6.49 -5.49
C ILE A 119 -2.60 5.10 -6.11
N PRO A 120 -2.74 4.99 -7.44
CA PRO A 120 -2.96 3.70 -8.09
C PRO A 120 -1.67 2.86 -8.05
N THR A 121 -1.75 1.66 -7.50
CA THR A 121 -0.57 0.80 -7.31
C THR A 121 -0.69 -0.57 -7.94
N ALA A 122 -1.80 -0.89 -8.62
CA ALA A 122 -1.94 -2.23 -9.18
C ALA A 122 -0.94 -2.48 -10.32
N GLY A 123 -0.16 -3.56 -10.23
CA GLY A 123 0.83 -3.94 -11.24
C GLY A 123 0.26 -4.76 -12.41
N TRP A 124 -1.00 -5.19 -12.33
CA TRP A 124 -1.59 -6.03 -13.35
C TRP A 124 -2.01 -5.19 -14.56
N THR A 125 -1.94 -5.80 -15.75
CA THR A 125 -2.42 -5.21 -17.01
C THR A 125 -3.37 -6.17 -17.71
N GLN A 126 -4.20 -5.67 -18.62
CA GLN A 126 -5.11 -6.53 -19.38
C GLN A 126 -4.39 -7.61 -20.19
N PRO A 127 -3.30 -7.32 -20.94
CA PRO A 127 -2.54 -8.37 -21.63
C PRO A 127 -2.02 -9.45 -20.67
N MET A 128 -1.49 -9.06 -19.50
CA MET A 128 -1.01 -9.98 -18.48
C MET A 128 -2.13 -10.91 -17.98
N ALA A 129 -3.32 -10.36 -17.70
CA ALA A 129 -4.46 -11.15 -17.25
C ALA A 129 -4.96 -12.14 -18.33
N GLN A 130 -4.96 -11.71 -19.60
CA GLN A 130 -5.33 -12.54 -20.74
C GLN A 130 -4.34 -13.69 -20.94
N GLU A 131 -3.04 -13.39 -20.95
CA GLU A 131 -1.97 -14.37 -21.09
C GLU A 131 -2.02 -15.41 -19.96
N ARG A 132 -2.08 -14.95 -18.70
CA ARG A 132 -2.25 -15.83 -17.53
C ARG A 132 -3.44 -16.78 -17.71
N SER A 133 -4.58 -16.25 -18.12
CA SER A 133 -5.80 -17.03 -18.30
C SER A 133 -5.68 -18.06 -19.43
N GLN A 134 -5.02 -17.70 -20.53
CA GLN A 134 -4.75 -18.62 -21.65
C GLN A 134 -3.82 -19.76 -21.21
N LYS A 135 -2.71 -19.44 -20.53
CA LYS A 135 -1.75 -20.42 -20.03
C LYS A 135 -2.38 -21.38 -19.01
N LEU A 136 -3.12 -20.87 -18.02
CA LEU A 136 -3.84 -21.73 -17.07
C LEU A 136 -4.84 -22.66 -17.75
N ARG A 137 -5.55 -22.18 -18.79
CA ARG A 137 -6.44 -23.03 -19.58
C ARG A 137 -5.66 -24.12 -20.34
N ALA A 138 -4.50 -23.79 -20.90
CA ALA A 138 -3.65 -24.77 -21.57
C ALA A 138 -3.16 -25.84 -20.56
N ILE A 139 -2.62 -25.44 -19.42
CA ILE A 139 -2.18 -26.33 -18.34
C ILE A 139 -3.32 -27.26 -17.90
N SER A 140 -4.53 -26.73 -17.72
CA SER A 140 -5.69 -27.53 -17.27
C SER A 140 -6.11 -28.64 -18.25
N LYS A 141 -5.71 -28.53 -19.53
CA LYS A 141 -6.04 -29.48 -20.61
C LYS A 141 -4.86 -30.37 -20.99
N ASP A 142 -3.67 -30.10 -20.47
CA ASP A 142 -2.47 -30.84 -20.79
C ASP A 142 -2.41 -32.16 -19.99
N SER A 143 -2.46 -33.28 -20.71
CA SER A 143 -2.40 -34.63 -20.11
C SER A 143 -1.10 -34.90 -19.33
N SER A 144 0.00 -34.23 -19.68
CA SER A 144 1.27 -34.34 -18.95
C SER A 144 1.25 -33.58 -17.61
N ARG A 145 0.31 -32.64 -17.43
CA ARG A 145 0.19 -31.77 -16.25
C ARG A 145 -0.91 -32.18 -15.29
N VAL A 146 -1.51 -33.36 -15.48
CA VAL A 146 -2.64 -33.85 -14.65
C VAL A 146 -2.29 -33.90 -13.16
N VAL A 147 -1.05 -34.29 -12.81
CA VAL A 147 -0.60 -34.35 -11.40
C VAL A 147 -0.55 -32.96 -10.78
N ASP A 148 0.07 -31.99 -11.47
CA ASP A 148 0.16 -30.60 -11.02
C ASP A 148 -1.22 -29.97 -10.87
N TRP A 149 -2.09 -30.16 -11.88
CA TRP A 149 -3.44 -29.62 -11.84
C TRP A 149 -4.26 -30.20 -10.68
N LYS A 150 -4.17 -31.51 -10.43
CA LYS A 150 -4.81 -32.15 -9.27
C LYS A 150 -4.25 -31.62 -7.95
N ALA A 151 -2.95 -31.38 -7.85
CA ALA A 151 -2.33 -30.81 -6.66
C ALA A 151 -2.83 -29.40 -6.38
N TYR A 152 -2.92 -28.56 -7.41
CA TYR A 152 -3.50 -27.21 -7.33
C TYR A 152 -4.96 -27.23 -6.86
N LEU A 153 -5.83 -28.05 -7.48
CA LEU A 153 -7.23 -28.17 -7.07
C LEU A 153 -7.38 -28.67 -5.62
N LYS A 154 -6.55 -29.64 -5.21
CA LYS A 154 -6.54 -30.14 -3.83
C LYS A 154 -6.14 -29.06 -2.83
N ALA A 155 -5.15 -28.23 -3.17
CA ALA A 155 -4.72 -27.13 -2.33
C ALA A 155 -5.79 -26.05 -2.17
N ASN A 156 -6.48 -25.67 -3.26
CA ASN A 156 -7.63 -24.76 -3.21
C ASN A 156 -8.72 -25.31 -2.29
N LYS A 157 -9.16 -26.56 -2.51
CA LYS A 157 -10.19 -27.18 -1.68
C LYS A 157 -9.80 -27.22 -0.20
N ARG A 158 -8.52 -27.43 0.10
CA ARG A 158 -8.02 -27.41 1.49
C ARG A 158 -8.09 -26.01 2.10
N SER A 159 -7.66 -24.99 1.38
CA SER A 159 -7.76 -23.59 1.81
C SER A 159 -9.22 -23.20 2.04
N ASP A 160 -10.11 -23.49 1.08
CA ASP A 160 -11.56 -23.22 1.20
C ASP A 160 -12.18 -23.94 2.39
N SER A 161 -11.82 -25.20 2.62
CA SER A 161 -12.31 -25.98 3.76
C SER A 161 -11.83 -25.41 5.09
N ALA A 162 -10.57 -24.96 5.15
CA ALA A 162 -10.02 -24.33 6.34
C ALA A 162 -10.70 -22.99 6.63
N TYR A 163 -10.95 -22.17 5.61
CA TYR A 163 -11.75 -20.95 5.74
C TYR A 163 -13.15 -21.24 6.24
N LYS A 164 -13.86 -22.18 5.61
CA LYS A 164 -15.22 -22.55 6.04
C LYS A 164 -15.26 -23.02 7.50
N ALA A 165 -14.25 -23.77 7.94
CA ALA A 165 -14.15 -24.26 9.31
C ALA A 165 -13.99 -23.16 10.35
N THR A 166 -13.56 -21.94 9.98
CA THR A 166 -13.46 -20.82 10.92
C THR A 166 -14.81 -20.19 11.23
N GLY A 167 -15.81 -20.36 10.35
CA GLY A 167 -17.10 -19.66 10.45
C GLY A 167 -17.01 -18.14 10.30
N LYS A 168 -15.84 -17.62 9.88
CA LYS A 168 -15.48 -16.19 9.96
C LYS A 168 -14.87 -15.65 8.66
N VAL A 169 -15.10 -16.31 7.52
CA VAL A 169 -14.40 -16.03 6.25
C VAL A 169 -14.38 -14.54 5.89
N ASN A 170 -15.51 -13.85 6.08
CA ASN A 170 -15.66 -12.42 5.78
C ASN A 170 -15.62 -11.52 7.03
N ASP A 171 -15.38 -12.08 8.22
CA ASP A 171 -15.28 -11.30 9.45
C ASP A 171 -14.06 -10.37 9.34
N PRO A 172 -14.23 -9.04 9.42
CA PRO A 172 -13.12 -8.10 9.27
C PRO A 172 -12.07 -8.29 10.37
N TYR A 173 -12.41 -8.78 11.56
CA TYR A 173 -11.42 -9.13 12.58
C TYR A 173 -10.57 -10.32 12.17
N PHE A 174 -11.18 -11.31 11.51
CA PHE A 174 -10.48 -12.51 11.06
C PHE A 174 -9.61 -12.27 9.83
N ILE A 175 -10.14 -11.56 8.83
CA ILE A 175 -9.43 -11.20 7.58
C ILE A 175 -8.07 -10.59 7.90
N HIS A 176 -7.97 -9.75 8.93
CA HIS A 176 -6.76 -9.03 9.28
C HIS A 176 -5.79 -9.81 10.18
N THR A 177 -5.95 -11.12 10.34
CA THR A 177 -5.03 -11.98 11.13
C THR A 177 -3.95 -12.64 10.29
N ASP A 178 -2.87 -13.09 10.94
CA ASP A 178 -1.87 -13.99 10.33
C ASP A 178 -2.47 -15.38 10.02
N THR A 179 -3.51 -15.80 10.75
CA THR A 179 -4.22 -17.07 10.49
C THR A 179 -4.93 -17.04 9.15
N TYR A 180 -5.62 -15.94 8.81
CA TYR A 180 -6.22 -15.77 7.49
C TYR A 180 -5.15 -15.88 6.39
N ASP A 181 -4.04 -15.13 6.54
CA ASP A 181 -2.94 -15.16 5.57
C ASP A 181 -2.33 -16.57 5.42
N SER A 182 -2.19 -17.30 6.53
CA SER A 182 -1.66 -18.67 6.53
C SER A 182 -2.58 -19.67 5.82
N ILE A 183 -3.91 -19.51 5.95
CA ILE A 183 -4.89 -20.34 5.23
C ILE A 183 -4.84 -20.02 3.73
N GLN A 184 -4.72 -18.75 3.37
CA GLN A 184 -4.56 -18.32 1.98
C GLN A 184 -3.29 -18.95 1.36
N ASP A 185 -2.17 -18.93 2.09
CA ASP A 185 -0.89 -19.42 1.60
C ASP A 185 -0.93 -20.93 1.26
N ILE A 186 -1.85 -21.71 1.82
CA ILE A 186 -2.02 -23.14 1.45
C ILE A 186 -2.23 -23.30 -0.06
N SER A 187 -3.14 -22.52 -0.65
CA SER A 187 -3.44 -22.61 -2.08
C SER A 187 -2.43 -21.83 -2.92
N LEU A 188 -2.07 -20.62 -2.48
CA LEU A 188 -1.21 -19.72 -3.23
C LEU A 188 0.21 -20.25 -3.37
N GLN A 189 0.80 -20.87 -2.33
CA GLN A 189 2.16 -21.40 -2.44
C GLN A 189 2.24 -22.59 -3.38
N VAL A 190 1.19 -23.42 -3.45
CA VAL A 190 1.12 -24.52 -4.44
C VAL A 190 0.97 -23.95 -5.85
N TYR A 191 0.05 -23.01 -6.06
CA TYR A 191 -0.10 -22.32 -7.34
C TYR A 191 1.20 -21.65 -7.80
N ASN A 192 1.87 -20.96 -6.88
CA ASN A 192 3.11 -20.24 -7.14
C ASN A 192 4.22 -21.20 -7.53
N LYS A 193 4.44 -22.26 -6.73
CA LYS A 193 5.45 -23.28 -7.02
C LYS A 193 5.24 -23.97 -8.36
N LEU A 194 3.99 -24.31 -8.69
CA LEU A 194 3.68 -25.09 -9.90
C LEU A 194 3.67 -24.24 -11.17
N PHE A 195 3.22 -22.97 -11.10
CA PHE A 195 2.85 -22.21 -12.28
C PHE A 195 3.50 -20.83 -12.41
N ASN A 196 4.10 -20.24 -11.35
CA ASN A 196 4.54 -18.83 -11.39
C ASN A 196 5.50 -18.52 -12.56
N VAL A 197 6.50 -19.38 -12.77
CA VAL A 197 7.49 -19.21 -13.84
C VAL A 197 6.81 -19.27 -15.22
N GLU A 198 5.98 -20.29 -15.46
CA GLU A 198 5.29 -20.48 -16.73
C GLU A 198 4.31 -19.33 -17.03
N LEU A 199 3.62 -18.84 -16.00
CA LEU A 199 2.65 -17.75 -16.11
C LEU A 199 3.29 -16.37 -16.31
N GLY A 200 4.62 -16.26 -16.24
CA GLY A 200 5.32 -15.00 -16.45
C GLY A 200 4.82 -13.92 -15.50
N LEU A 201 4.62 -12.70 -15.99
CA LEU A 201 4.18 -11.57 -15.15
C LEU A 201 2.86 -11.80 -14.41
N GLY A 202 1.99 -12.69 -14.91
CA GLY A 202 0.72 -13.05 -14.26
C GLY A 202 0.82 -14.19 -13.22
N GLY A 203 2.03 -14.70 -12.96
CA GLY A 203 2.30 -15.60 -11.84
C GLY A 203 2.09 -14.91 -10.49
N TRP A 204 1.87 -15.68 -9.41
CA TRP A 204 1.49 -15.13 -8.10
C TRP A 204 2.55 -14.23 -7.47
N ASP A 205 3.80 -14.70 -7.34
CA ASP A 205 4.86 -13.82 -6.82
C ASP A 205 5.16 -12.69 -7.79
N ASN A 206 5.15 -12.96 -9.10
CA ASN A 206 5.48 -11.96 -10.11
C ASN A 206 4.51 -10.78 -10.09
N ILE A 207 3.21 -11.04 -9.93
CA ILE A 207 2.22 -9.98 -9.84
C ILE A 207 2.33 -9.21 -8.52
N ASN A 208 2.58 -9.90 -7.40
CA ASN A 208 2.78 -9.22 -6.10
C ASN A 208 4.04 -8.36 -6.08
N ILE A 209 5.12 -8.78 -6.73
CA ILE A 209 6.31 -7.94 -6.96
C ILE A 209 5.91 -6.69 -7.73
N ALA A 210 5.12 -6.81 -8.81
CA ALA A 210 4.69 -5.66 -9.59
C ALA A 210 3.78 -4.69 -8.81
N HIS A 211 2.85 -5.22 -8.01
CA HIS A 211 2.04 -4.42 -7.08
C HIS A 211 2.93 -3.68 -6.09
N TYR A 212 3.81 -4.42 -5.42
CA TYR A 212 4.63 -3.87 -4.36
C TYR A 212 5.66 -2.88 -4.88
N TRP A 213 6.18 -3.05 -6.08
CA TRP A 213 7.04 -2.06 -6.73
C TRP A 213 6.38 -0.67 -6.84
N ASN A 214 5.07 -0.62 -7.12
CA ASN A 214 4.34 0.66 -7.14
C ASN A 214 4.06 1.17 -5.72
N ILE A 215 3.76 0.28 -4.76
CA ILE A 215 3.63 0.63 -3.34
C ILE A 215 4.95 1.22 -2.81
N GLU A 216 6.07 0.57 -3.09
CA GLU A 216 7.42 0.99 -2.70
C GLU A 216 7.75 2.35 -3.29
N LYS A 217 7.50 2.57 -4.59
CA LYS A 217 7.65 3.90 -5.21
C LYS A 217 6.86 4.99 -4.48
N ALA A 218 5.61 4.70 -4.10
CA ALA A 218 4.79 5.62 -3.34
C ALA A 218 5.38 5.87 -1.94
N LEU A 219 5.76 4.82 -1.21
CA LEU A 219 6.37 4.94 0.10
C LEU A 219 7.70 5.72 0.06
N GLU A 220 8.56 5.48 -0.93
CA GLU A 220 9.80 6.25 -1.11
C GLU A 220 9.54 7.73 -1.40
N LYS A 221 8.55 8.06 -2.24
CA LYS A 221 8.13 9.46 -2.48
C LYS A 221 7.68 10.15 -1.19
N HIS A 222 7.15 9.40 -0.23
CA HIS A 222 6.65 9.90 1.04
C HIS A 222 7.51 9.53 2.24
N ARG A 223 8.75 9.10 2.03
CA ARG A 223 9.64 8.58 3.07
C ARG A 223 9.87 9.59 4.20
N TYR A 224 9.70 9.14 5.44
CA TYR A 224 9.89 9.93 6.66
C TYR A 224 9.09 11.25 6.76
N LYS A 225 7.83 11.24 6.30
CA LYS A 225 6.95 12.44 6.32
C LYS A 225 5.90 12.43 7.42
N GLY A 226 5.91 11.44 8.32
CA GLY A 226 4.91 11.32 9.38
C GLY A 226 3.48 11.13 8.86
N LYS A 227 3.31 10.52 7.69
CA LYS A 227 2.03 10.36 7.01
C LYS A 227 1.34 9.06 7.38
N ARG A 228 0.00 9.06 7.42
CA ARG A 228 -0.79 7.84 7.54
C ARG A 228 -1.18 7.34 6.16
N ILE A 229 -0.75 6.12 5.84
CA ILE A 229 -0.87 5.52 4.53
C ILE A 229 -1.69 4.24 4.66
N LEU A 230 -2.80 4.16 3.92
CA LEU A 230 -3.67 2.99 3.87
C LEU A 230 -3.46 2.27 2.54
N ILE A 231 -3.02 1.01 2.59
CA ILE A 231 -2.95 0.13 1.41
C ILE A 231 -4.24 -0.68 1.36
N ILE A 232 -5.02 -0.56 0.28
CA ILE A 232 -6.30 -1.26 0.10
C ILE A 232 -6.18 -2.22 -1.08
N TYR A 233 -6.33 -3.51 -0.80
CA TYR A 233 -6.21 -4.59 -1.78
C TYR A 233 -7.09 -5.77 -1.38
N GLY A 234 -7.38 -6.65 -2.34
CA GLY A 234 -7.98 -7.95 -2.05
C GLY A 234 -7.22 -8.68 -0.95
N ALA A 235 -7.95 -9.24 0.02
CA ALA A 235 -7.37 -9.82 1.23
C ALA A 235 -6.28 -10.87 0.98
N GLY A 236 -6.33 -11.57 -0.17
CA GLY A 236 -5.31 -12.54 -0.55
C GLY A 236 -3.89 -11.98 -0.75
N HIS A 237 -3.73 -10.67 -0.93
CA HIS A 237 -2.42 -10.02 -1.09
C HIS A 237 -1.79 -9.54 0.22
N LYS A 238 -2.60 -9.41 1.29
CA LYS A 238 -2.20 -8.76 2.55
C LYS A 238 -0.94 -9.37 3.16
N GLY A 239 -0.94 -10.69 3.37
CA GLY A 239 0.20 -11.40 3.96
C GLY A 239 1.50 -11.20 3.16
N TRP A 240 1.42 -11.14 1.83
CA TRP A 240 2.58 -10.88 0.99
C TRP A 240 3.12 -9.46 1.20
N PHE A 241 2.25 -8.44 1.17
CA PHE A 241 2.68 -7.05 1.40
C PHE A 241 3.24 -6.84 2.80
N LEU A 242 2.63 -7.41 3.84
CA LEU A 242 3.14 -7.28 5.21
C LEU A 242 4.57 -7.83 5.35
N ARG A 243 4.91 -8.93 4.65
CA ARG A 243 6.27 -9.47 4.65
C ARG A 243 7.29 -8.50 4.06
N GLU A 244 6.95 -7.80 2.98
CA GLU A 244 7.85 -6.81 2.38
C GLU A 244 7.91 -5.50 3.18
N LEU A 245 6.76 -5.01 3.67
CA LEU A 245 6.68 -3.79 4.48
C LEU A 245 7.51 -3.92 5.77
N ARG A 246 7.53 -5.11 6.39
CA ARG A 246 8.33 -5.37 7.60
C ARG A 246 9.84 -5.22 7.40
N LYS A 247 10.32 -5.22 6.14
CA LYS A 247 11.74 -4.99 5.81
C LYS A 247 12.12 -3.51 5.81
N ARG A 248 11.14 -2.61 5.85
CA ARG A 248 11.37 -1.15 5.76
C ARG A 248 11.69 -0.55 7.13
N ASP A 249 12.58 0.44 7.14
CA ASP A 249 13.01 1.15 8.35
C ASP A 249 12.25 2.46 8.60
N ASP A 250 11.53 2.95 7.58
CA ASP A 250 10.94 4.29 7.51
C ASP A 250 9.44 4.35 7.83
N ILE A 251 8.85 3.20 8.17
CA ILE A 251 7.43 3.06 8.49
C ILE A 251 7.23 2.39 9.85
N LYS A 252 6.06 2.62 10.42
CA LYS A 252 5.47 1.87 11.52
C LYS A 252 4.21 1.21 10.98
N ILE A 253 4.21 -0.12 10.91
CA ILE A 253 3.00 -0.88 10.55
C ILE A 253 2.05 -0.82 11.74
N LEU A 254 0.79 -0.45 11.50
CA LEU A 254 -0.26 -0.44 12.50
C LEU A 254 -1.18 -1.65 12.33
N GLU A 255 -1.65 -2.19 13.44
CA GLU A 255 -2.60 -3.30 13.48
C GLU A 255 -4.03 -2.80 13.23
N MET A 256 -4.78 -3.51 12.38
CA MET A 256 -6.14 -3.10 12.00
C MET A 256 -7.12 -3.15 13.18
N LYS A 257 -6.89 -4.03 14.17
CA LYS A 257 -7.83 -4.31 15.28
C LYS A 257 -8.30 -3.05 16.00
N SER A 258 -7.39 -2.13 16.35
CA SER A 258 -7.77 -0.91 17.09
C SER A 258 -8.72 0.00 16.31
N PHE A 259 -8.66 -0.04 14.98
CA PHE A 259 -9.57 0.73 14.11
C PHE A 259 -10.92 0.04 13.97
N LEU A 260 -10.94 -1.30 13.95
CA LEU A 260 -12.18 -2.08 13.96
C LEU A 260 -12.94 -1.91 15.27
N ASP A 261 -12.24 -1.96 16.41
CA ASP A 261 -12.83 -1.77 17.74
C ASP A 261 -13.52 -0.40 17.86
N ALA A 262 -13.01 0.62 17.17
CA ALA A 262 -13.47 2.01 17.27
C ALA A 262 -14.71 2.34 16.41
N ILE A 263 -15.16 1.43 15.55
CA ILE A 263 -16.35 1.63 14.69
C ILE A 263 -17.51 0.68 15.03
N GLN A 264 -17.38 -0.08 16.13
CA GLN A 264 -18.44 -0.91 16.71
C GLN A 264 -19.56 -0.04 17.28
#